data_AF-A0A814SCR7-F1
#
_entry.id   AF-A0A814SCR7-F1
#
_cell.length_a   1.000
_cell.length_b   1.000
_cell.length_c   1.000
_cell.angle_alpha   90.00
_cell.angle_beta   90.00
_cell.angle_gamma   90.00
#
_symmetry.space_group_name_H-M   'P 1'
#
loop_
_entity.id
_entity.type
_entity.pdbx_description
1 polymer ?
#
loop_
_entity_poly.entity_id
_entity_poly.type
_entity_poly.pdbx_seq_one_letter_code
_entity_poly.pdbx_strand_id
1 'polypeptide(L)'
;MFNMSNSLLRPLPVFDLTTQSWSFVHANPDPIHNFPTSRKFHSIFPFHNNQIIMFGGAHFHHLLNRHICVNNRLWTFDFEKLEWSILPSLTMLQSTYFHAASMNERGEIWTHGGVVNESRSTNDNRNHSEKRITTLYTMHTRVLNLSELTWNYFLNSLSDRTCLIKQPELLAQLHIPPRFTERIH
;
A
#
# COMPACT_ATOMS: atom_id res chain seq x y z
N MET A 1 -21.54 19.96 21.03
CA MET A 1 -20.64 20.86 20.26
C MET A 1 -19.21 20.39 20.54
N PHE A 2 -18.66 19.50 19.72
CA PHE A 2 -17.31 18.93 19.94
C PHE A 2 -16.27 19.84 19.26
N ASN A 3 -15.43 20.45 20.09
CA ASN A 3 -14.38 21.37 19.69
C ASN A 3 -13.25 20.58 18.96
N MET A 4 -13.06 20.86 17.67
CA MET A 4 -11.97 20.34 16.84
C MET A 4 -10.74 21.23 16.98
N SER A 5 -10.04 21.13 18.12
CA SER A 5 -8.69 21.65 18.26
C SER A 5 -7.85 20.63 19.04
N ASN A 6 -6.84 20.06 18.36
CA ASN A 6 -5.83 19.15 18.92
C ASN A 6 -6.32 17.86 19.60
N SER A 7 -6.95 16.92 18.89
CA SER A 7 -7.25 15.60 19.47
C SER A 7 -5.99 14.71 19.51
N LEU A 8 -5.13 14.99 20.50
CA LEU A 8 -4.62 14.04 21.49
C LEU A 8 -4.57 12.58 21.02
N LEU A 9 -3.35 12.05 20.87
CA LEU A 9 -2.95 10.64 20.94
C LEU A 9 -4.15 9.68 21.00
N ARG A 10 -4.78 9.36 19.86
CA ARG A 10 -5.86 8.37 19.86
C ARG A 10 -5.21 7.02 20.07
N PRO A 11 -5.44 6.36 21.22
CA PRO A 11 -4.80 5.09 21.46
C PRO A 11 -5.26 4.08 20.40
N LEU A 12 -4.32 3.29 19.91
CA LEU A 12 -4.60 2.20 18.99
C LEU A 12 -5.22 1.06 19.79
N PRO A 13 -6.42 0.58 19.41
CA PRO A 13 -7.00 -0.60 20.03
C PRO A 13 -6.20 -1.83 19.59
N VAL A 14 -5.77 -2.63 20.56
CA VAL A 14 -5.02 -3.87 20.35
C VAL A 14 -5.79 -5.00 20.99
N PHE A 15 -6.05 -6.05 20.23
CA PHE A 15 -6.66 -7.27 20.75
C PHE A 15 -5.57 -8.32 20.98
N ASP A 16 -5.42 -8.74 22.22
CA ASP A 16 -4.49 -9.80 22.59
C ASP A 16 -5.18 -11.16 22.38
N LEU A 17 -4.59 -12.01 21.52
CA LEU A 17 -5.14 -13.33 21.20
C LEU A 17 -4.94 -14.37 22.32
N THR A 18 -3.95 -14.16 23.19
CA THR A 18 -3.62 -15.04 24.32
C THR A 18 -4.58 -14.80 25.47
N THR A 19 -4.78 -13.53 25.85
CA THR A 19 -5.67 -13.15 26.95
C THR A 19 -7.11 -12.91 26.50
N GLN A 20 -7.35 -12.86 25.19
CA GLN A 20 -8.65 -12.59 24.56
C GLN A 20 -9.28 -11.26 25.02
N SER A 21 -8.44 -10.25 25.25
CA SER A 21 -8.86 -8.97 25.80
C SER A 21 -8.43 -7.79 24.94
N TRP A 22 -9.26 -6.76 24.89
CA TRP A 22 -8.89 -5.47 24.30
C TRP A 22 -8.02 -4.65 25.25
N SER A 23 -7.01 -4.01 24.70
CA SER A 23 -6.18 -3.01 25.34
C SER A 23 -5.97 -1.82 24.40
N PHE A 24 -5.32 -0.78 24.91
CA PHE A 24 -5.10 0.47 24.20
C PHE A 24 -3.63 0.85 24.32
N VAL A 25 -2.96 1.04 23.18
CA VAL A 25 -1.55 1.46 23.14
C VAL A 25 -1.43 2.87 22.57
N HIS A 26 -0.50 3.66 23.11
CA HIS A 26 -0.25 5.00 22.59
C HIS A 26 0.85 4.92 21.52
N ALA A 27 0.54 5.43 20.34
CA ALA A 27 1.51 5.52 19.25
C ALA A 27 2.31 6.82 19.34
N ASN A 28 3.60 6.74 19.03
CA ASN A 28 4.47 7.86 18.78
C ASN A 28 4.26 8.37 17.34
N PRO A 29 4.25 9.69 17.12
CA PRO A 29 4.12 10.28 15.79
C PRO A 29 5.43 10.20 15.00
N ASP A 30 5.34 10.35 13.68
CA ASP A 30 6.52 10.64 12.86
C ASP A 30 7.12 12.00 13.31
N PRO A 31 8.44 12.10 13.53
CA PRO A 31 9.08 13.33 14.03
C PRO A 31 8.87 14.57 13.16
N ILE A 32 8.64 14.38 11.85
CA ILE A 32 8.52 15.46 10.87
C ILE A 32 7.07 15.61 10.41
N HIS A 33 6.38 14.49 10.18
CA HIS A 33 5.09 14.44 9.52
C HIS A 33 3.90 14.16 10.45
N ASN A 34 4.16 13.98 11.75
CA ASN A 34 3.15 13.68 12.75
C ASN A 34 2.43 12.33 12.45
N PHE A 35 1.19 12.16 12.90
CA PHE A 35 0.39 10.97 12.63
C PHE A 35 -0.12 10.91 11.18
N PRO A 36 -0.36 9.70 10.65
CA PRO A 36 -1.13 9.56 9.42
C PRO A 36 -2.50 10.23 9.55
N THR A 37 -2.96 10.88 8.49
CA THR A 37 -4.33 11.40 8.42
C THR A 37 -5.34 10.28 8.74
N SER A 38 -6.25 10.54 9.69
CA SER A 38 -7.35 9.63 10.03
C SER A 38 -8.13 9.23 8.78
N ARG A 39 -8.27 7.92 8.52
CA ARG A 39 -8.76 7.42 7.24
C ARG A 39 -9.54 6.11 7.36
N LYS A 40 -10.43 5.88 6.40
CA LYS A 40 -11.14 4.61 6.17
C LYS A 40 -10.72 4.01 4.83
N PHE A 41 -11.02 2.73 4.62
CA PHE A 41 -10.84 2.03 3.33
C PHE A 41 -9.39 2.05 2.82
N HIS A 42 -8.44 2.03 3.76
CA HIS A 42 -7.02 1.94 3.50
C HIS A 42 -6.60 0.46 3.49
N SER A 43 -5.45 0.16 2.90
CA SER A 43 -4.83 -1.16 2.98
C SER A 43 -3.71 -1.16 4.01
N ILE A 44 -3.54 -2.29 4.71
CA ILE A 44 -2.47 -2.56 5.65
C ILE A 44 -1.89 -3.93 5.34
N PHE A 45 -0.56 -4.05 5.34
CA PHE A 45 0.14 -5.33 5.20
C PHE A 45 1.28 -5.47 6.22
N PRO A 46 1.59 -6.68 6.70
CA PRO A 46 2.82 -6.95 7.43
C PRO A 46 4.04 -6.54 6.61
N PHE A 47 5.02 -5.92 7.25
CA PHE A 47 6.23 -5.38 6.62
C PHE A 47 7.47 -5.89 7.36
N HIS A 48 8.66 -5.56 6.86
CA HIS A 48 9.92 -6.04 7.44
C HIS A 48 10.11 -5.53 8.89
N ASN A 49 10.92 -6.24 9.68
CA ASN A 49 11.32 -5.84 11.03
C ASN A 49 10.15 -5.57 11.98
N ASN A 50 9.13 -6.43 11.96
CA ASN A 50 7.95 -6.29 12.83
C ASN A 50 7.26 -4.93 12.67
N GLN A 51 7.09 -4.52 11.42
CA GLN A 51 6.36 -3.30 11.06
C GLN A 51 5.12 -3.66 10.25
N ILE A 52 4.22 -2.70 10.09
CA ILE A 52 3.22 -2.74 9.01
C ILE A 52 3.47 -1.61 8.02
N ILE A 53 2.93 -1.76 6.82
CA ILE A 53 2.81 -0.69 5.84
C ILE A 53 1.34 -0.38 5.57
N MET A 54 0.99 0.91 5.49
CA MET A 54 -0.36 1.41 5.30
C MET A 54 -0.39 2.45 4.17
N PHE A 55 -1.38 2.35 3.28
CA PHE A 55 -1.56 3.33 2.21
C PHE A 55 -3.01 3.45 1.74
N GLY A 56 -3.25 4.52 0.97
CA GLY A 56 -4.55 4.89 0.43
C GLY A 56 -5.59 5.16 1.52
N GLY A 57 -6.85 5.10 1.13
CA GLY A 57 -7.99 5.43 1.98
C GLY A 57 -8.45 6.88 1.85
N ALA A 58 -9.54 7.20 2.54
CA ALA A 58 -10.15 8.52 2.49
C ALA A 58 -10.61 8.98 3.88
N HIS A 59 -10.65 10.29 4.08
CA HIS A 59 -11.31 10.93 5.21
C HIS A 59 -12.61 11.58 4.74
N PHE A 60 -13.57 11.77 5.64
CA PHE A 60 -14.80 12.47 5.30
C PHE A 60 -14.61 13.97 5.49
N HIS A 61 -14.87 14.75 4.45
CA HIS A 61 -14.75 16.20 4.47
C HIS A 61 -16.13 16.84 4.68
N HIS A 62 -16.41 17.28 5.91
CA HIS A 62 -17.73 17.74 6.33
C HIS A 62 -18.29 18.88 5.47
N LEU A 63 -17.48 19.88 5.12
CA LEU A 63 -17.93 21.02 4.32
C LEU A 63 -18.28 20.65 2.87
N LEU A 64 -17.66 19.59 2.35
CA LEU A 64 -17.90 19.11 0.98
C LEU A 64 -18.87 17.93 0.97
N ASN A 65 -19.33 17.49 2.15
CA ASN A 65 -20.20 16.34 2.37
C ASN A 65 -19.78 15.09 1.57
N ARG A 66 -18.48 14.78 1.52
CA ARG A 66 -17.94 13.69 0.69
C ARG A 66 -16.63 13.12 1.21
N HIS A 67 -16.20 11.99 0.65
CA HIS A 67 -14.91 11.39 0.95
C HIS A 67 -13.79 12.02 0.11
N ILE A 68 -12.69 12.38 0.76
CA ILE A 68 -11.48 12.91 0.13
C ILE A 68 -10.35 11.92 0.37
N CYS A 69 -9.74 11.45 -0.72
CA CYS A 69 -8.60 10.57 -0.69
C CYS A 69 -7.45 11.24 0.08
N VAL A 70 -6.77 10.44 0.90
CA VAL A 70 -5.55 10.90 1.58
C VAL A 70 -4.37 10.92 0.60
N ASN A 71 -3.27 11.57 0.97
CA ASN A 71 -2.08 11.60 0.12
C ASN A 71 -1.54 10.18 -0.20
N ASN A 72 -0.74 10.08 -1.27
CA ASN A 72 -0.21 8.82 -1.77
C ASN A 72 0.98 8.28 -0.97
N ARG A 73 1.27 8.84 0.20
CA ARG A 73 2.42 8.43 0.99
C ARG A 73 2.15 7.09 1.64
N LEU A 74 3.19 6.26 1.66
CA LEU A 74 3.16 5.00 2.40
C LEU A 74 3.62 5.31 3.83
N TRP A 75 2.79 4.90 4.78
CA TRP A 75 3.07 4.99 6.20
C TRP A 75 3.52 3.64 6.70
N THR A 76 4.47 3.61 7.61
CA THR A 76 4.83 2.41 8.36
C THR A 76 4.56 2.62 9.84
N PHE A 77 4.25 1.54 10.53
CA PHE A 77 4.13 1.53 11.98
C PHE A 77 5.04 0.45 12.54
N ASP A 78 5.90 0.84 13.47
CA ASP A 78 6.86 -0.02 14.13
C ASP A 78 6.27 -0.54 15.45
N PHE A 79 6.11 -1.85 15.59
CA PHE A 79 5.51 -2.42 16.80
C PHE A 79 6.45 -2.42 18.01
N GLU A 80 7.78 -2.34 17.81
CA GLU A 80 8.73 -2.26 18.91
C GLU A 80 8.78 -0.85 19.51
N LYS A 81 8.79 0.16 18.64
CA LYS A 81 8.84 1.59 19.02
C LYS A 81 7.46 2.20 19.22
N LEU A 82 6.41 1.50 18.81
CA LEU A 82 5.04 2.01 18.69
C LEU A 82 5.01 3.32 17.90
N GLU A 83 5.80 3.45 16.84
CA GLU A 83 6.05 4.73 16.15
C GLU A 83 5.57 4.68 14.70
N TRP A 84 4.89 5.75 14.26
CA TRP A 84 4.58 5.97 12.86
C TRP A 84 5.75 6.63 12.14
N SER A 85 6.01 6.22 10.90
CA SER A 85 6.92 6.94 10.02
C SER A 85 6.46 6.91 8.57
N ILE A 86 6.90 7.89 7.77
CA ILE A 86 6.70 7.88 6.32
C ILE A 86 7.85 7.15 5.64
N LEU A 87 7.54 6.35 4.62
CA LEU A 87 8.54 5.78 3.72
C LEU A 87 8.96 6.84 2.68
N PRO A 88 10.11 7.51 2.82
CA PRO A 88 10.38 8.81 2.17
C PRO A 88 10.54 8.73 0.65
N SER A 89 10.94 7.57 0.12
CA SER A 89 11.24 7.39 -1.31
C SER A 89 10.09 6.77 -2.11
N LEU A 90 8.94 6.51 -1.48
CA LEU A 90 7.88 5.74 -2.10
C LEU A 90 6.52 6.40 -1.94
N THR A 91 5.82 6.51 -3.06
CA THR A 91 4.43 6.99 -3.12
C THR A 91 3.64 6.12 -4.09
N MET A 92 2.39 5.84 -3.74
CA MET A 92 1.45 5.23 -4.68
C MET A 92 1.30 6.12 -5.92
N LEU A 93 1.19 5.51 -7.10
CA LEU A 93 0.97 6.24 -8.35
C LEU A 93 -0.35 7.01 -8.34
N GLN A 94 -1.37 6.45 -7.68
CA GLN A 94 -2.71 7.02 -7.62
C GLN A 94 -3.24 7.02 -6.18
N SER A 95 -3.86 8.14 -5.80
CA SER A 95 -4.61 8.26 -4.55
C SER A 95 -5.94 7.55 -4.71
N THR A 96 -6.18 6.49 -3.95
CA THR A 96 -7.43 5.72 -4.03
C THR A 96 -7.93 5.29 -2.66
N TYR A 97 -9.24 5.11 -2.55
CA TYR A 97 -9.90 4.39 -1.46
C TYR A 97 -10.84 3.32 -2.03
N PHE A 98 -11.30 2.38 -1.21
CA PHE A 98 -12.08 1.22 -1.66
C PHE A 98 -11.38 0.40 -2.78
N HIS A 99 -10.06 0.40 -2.78
CA HIS A 99 -9.28 -0.44 -3.69
C HIS A 99 -9.12 -1.84 -3.10
N ALA A 100 -8.86 -2.81 -3.99
CA ALA A 100 -8.30 -4.08 -3.58
C ALA A 100 -6.78 -3.96 -3.63
N ALA A 101 -6.07 -4.51 -2.65
CA ALA A 101 -4.63 -4.62 -2.72
C ALA A 101 -4.14 -5.94 -2.11
N SER A 102 -2.96 -6.37 -2.56
CA SER A 102 -2.22 -7.49 -1.99
C SER A 102 -0.73 -7.16 -1.98
N MET A 103 0.01 -7.78 -1.06
CA MET A 103 1.47 -7.69 -1.02
C MET A 103 2.06 -9.09 -0.90
N ASN A 104 3.12 -9.37 -1.65
CA ASN A 104 3.89 -10.62 -1.48
C ASN A 104 5.05 -10.44 -0.48
N GLU A 105 5.68 -11.55 -0.12
CA GLU A 105 6.85 -11.60 0.76
C GLU A 105 8.07 -10.83 0.22
N ARG A 106 8.12 -10.57 -1.09
CA ARG A 106 9.20 -9.79 -1.71
C ARG A 106 8.99 -8.29 -1.55
N GLY A 107 7.84 -7.84 -1.04
CA GLY A 107 7.49 -6.43 -0.92
C GLY A 107 6.92 -5.83 -2.21
N GLU A 108 6.40 -6.67 -3.12
CA GLU A 108 5.65 -6.22 -4.30
C GLU A 108 4.20 -6.03 -3.90
N ILE A 109 3.69 -4.83 -4.11
CA ILE A 109 2.30 -4.44 -3.85
C ILE A 109 1.57 -4.36 -5.18
N TRP A 110 0.41 -5.02 -5.26
CA TRP A 110 -0.56 -4.85 -6.33
C TRP A 110 -1.76 -4.10 -5.78
N THR A 111 -2.22 -3.09 -6.51
CA THR A 111 -3.45 -2.35 -6.17
C THR A 111 -4.35 -2.31 -7.39
N HIS A 112 -5.56 -2.82 -7.26
CA HIS A 112 -6.55 -2.85 -8.33
C HIS A 112 -7.75 -1.98 -7.99
N GLY A 113 -8.06 -1.07 -8.91
CA GLY A 113 -9.25 -0.26 -8.90
C GLY A 113 -9.35 0.73 -7.74
N GLY A 114 -10.57 0.93 -7.25
CA GLY A 114 -10.90 1.89 -6.19
C GLY A 114 -11.57 3.15 -6.73
N VAL A 115 -11.67 4.16 -5.87
CA VAL A 115 -12.28 5.46 -6.16
C VAL A 115 -11.24 6.57 -6.03
N VAL A 116 -11.24 7.49 -7.00
CA VAL A 116 -10.39 8.68 -7.03
C VAL A 116 -11.26 9.94 -6.95
N ASN A 117 -10.74 11.01 -6.37
CA ASN A 117 -11.36 12.33 -6.52
C ASN A 117 -10.86 12.99 -7.80
N GLU A 118 -11.76 13.43 -8.69
CA GLU A 118 -11.39 14.24 -9.85
C GLU A 118 -11.33 15.74 -9.48
N SER A 119 -10.24 16.40 -9.87
CA SER A 119 -10.21 17.86 -10.00
C SER A 119 -10.56 18.22 -11.44
N ARG A 120 -11.82 18.54 -11.74
CA ARG A 120 -12.13 19.15 -13.03
C ARG A 120 -11.57 20.58 -13.08
N SER A 121 -10.78 20.88 -14.10
CA SER A 121 -10.16 22.18 -14.40
C SER A 121 -11.15 23.21 -14.98
N THR A 122 -12.45 23.04 -14.77
CA THR A 122 -13.46 23.95 -15.32
C THR A 122 -14.07 24.75 -14.18
N ASN A 123 -14.28 26.06 -14.40
CA ASN A 123 -14.82 27.09 -13.48
C ASN A 123 -16.18 26.80 -12.81
N ASP A 124 -16.62 25.54 -12.77
CA ASP A 124 -17.82 25.07 -12.13
C ASP A 124 -17.48 24.39 -10.80
N ASN A 125 -17.36 25.20 -9.75
CA ASN A 125 -17.05 24.80 -8.36
C ASN A 125 -18.09 23.86 -7.71
N ARG A 126 -19.03 23.32 -8.49
CA ARG A 126 -20.16 22.50 -8.00
C ARG A 126 -20.05 21.02 -8.38
N ASN A 127 -19.14 20.65 -9.28
CA ASN A 127 -19.08 19.29 -9.84
C ASN A 127 -17.72 18.63 -9.61
N HIS A 128 -17.38 18.35 -8.36
CA HIS A 128 -16.30 17.43 -8.06
C HIS A 128 -16.82 15.98 -8.04
N SER A 129 -16.59 15.24 -9.13
CA SER A 129 -16.96 13.84 -9.25
C SER A 129 -15.97 12.91 -8.53
N GLU A 130 -16.51 11.92 -7.83
CA GLU A 130 -15.80 10.71 -7.48
C GLU A 130 -15.82 9.78 -8.71
N LYS A 131 -14.68 9.20 -9.07
CA LYS A 131 -14.57 8.28 -10.21
C LYS A 131 -14.07 6.91 -9.76
N ARG A 132 -14.81 5.87 -10.11
CA ARG A 132 -14.34 4.48 -9.98
C ARG A 132 -13.32 4.20 -11.07
N ILE A 133 -12.23 3.56 -10.68
CA ILE A 133 -11.19 3.09 -11.60
C ILE A 133 -11.08 1.57 -11.51
N THR A 134 -10.56 0.95 -12.57
CA THR A 134 -10.29 -0.50 -12.66
C THR A 134 -8.81 -0.76 -12.99
N THR A 135 -7.97 0.28 -12.91
CA THR A 135 -6.55 0.18 -13.21
C THR A 135 -5.82 -0.67 -12.18
N LEU A 136 -4.92 -1.53 -12.66
CA LEU A 136 -3.97 -2.27 -11.83
C LEU A 136 -2.64 -1.48 -11.76
N TYR A 137 -2.19 -1.20 -10.55
CA TYR A 137 -0.88 -0.62 -10.27
C TYR A 137 -0.01 -1.62 -9.53
N THR A 138 1.28 -1.59 -9.81
CA THR A 138 2.29 -2.37 -9.09
C THR A 138 3.40 -1.46 -8.57
N MET A 139 3.95 -1.80 -7.40
CA MET A 139 5.13 -1.14 -6.87
C MET A 139 5.95 -2.09 -6.00
N HIS A 140 7.24 -1.80 -5.86
CA HIS A 140 8.12 -2.49 -4.92
C HIS A 140 8.44 -1.59 -3.73
N THR A 141 8.34 -2.13 -2.52
CA THR A 141 8.65 -1.42 -1.27
C THR A 141 10.14 -1.34 -0.95
N ARG A 142 10.97 -2.04 -1.73
CA ARG A 142 12.43 -2.07 -1.59
C ARG A 142 13.08 -2.22 -2.96
N VAL A 143 14.36 -1.86 -3.02
CA VAL A 143 15.19 -2.16 -4.19
C VAL A 143 15.35 -3.68 -4.29
N LEU A 144 14.97 -4.22 -5.44
CA LEU A 144 15.17 -5.63 -5.75
C LEU A 144 16.67 -5.90 -5.87
N ASN A 145 17.11 -7.06 -5.39
CA ASN A 145 18.48 -7.50 -5.63
C ASN A 145 18.70 -7.74 -7.14
N LEU A 146 19.97 -7.75 -7.57
CA LEU A 146 20.31 -7.89 -8.99
C LEU A 146 19.69 -9.13 -9.62
N SER A 147 19.67 -10.27 -8.91
CA SER A 147 19.10 -11.51 -9.45
C SER A 147 17.59 -11.41 -9.73
N GLU A 148 16.83 -10.70 -8.87
CA GLU A 148 15.40 -10.44 -9.08
C GLU A 148 15.18 -9.46 -10.24
N LEU A 149 16.03 -8.42 -10.36
CA LEU A 149 15.98 -7.49 -11.49
C LEU A 149 16.27 -8.20 -12.82
N THR A 150 17.31 -9.02 -12.87
CA THR A 150 17.67 -9.81 -14.05
C THR A 150 16.55 -10.78 -14.42
N TRP A 151 15.94 -11.44 -13.42
CA TRP A 151 14.80 -12.33 -13.64
C TRP A 151 13.60 -11.59 -14.23
N ASN A 152 13.23 -10.44 -13.67
CA ASN A 152 12.15 -9.62 -14.19
C ASN A 152 12.45 -9.12 -15.61
N TYR A 153 13.68 -8.70 -15.88
CA TYR A 153 14.12 -8.28 -17.22
C TYR A 153 14.00 -9.42 -18.24
N PHE A 154 14.46 -10.62 -17.86
CA PHE A 154 14.33 -11.83 -18.67
C PHE A 154 12.84 -12.12 -18.99
N LEU A 155 11.97 -12.17 -17.99
CA LEU A 155 10.53 -12.40 -18.18
C LEU A 155 9.83 -11.32 -19.03
N ASN A 156 10.29 -10.07 -18.95
CA ASN A 156 9.74 -8.95 -19.73
C ASN A 156 10.25 -8.94 -21.18
N SER A 157 11.39 -9.56 -21.45
CA SER A 157 11.97 -9.66 -22.79
C SER A 157 11.33 -10.78 -23.62
N LEU A 158 10.58 -11.69 -22.98
CA LEU A 158 9.84 -12.74 -23.66
C LEU A 158 8.54 -12.20 -24.25
N SER A 159 8.35 -12.44 -25.54
CA SER A 159 7.14 -12.07 -26.28
C SER A 159 5.90 -12.83 -25.80
N ASP A 160 6.10 -14.09 -25.41
CA ASP A 160 5.07 -14.97 -24.84
C ASP A 160 5.65 -15.68 -23.62
N ARG A 161 5.20 -15.33 -22.41
CA ARG A 161 5.68 -15.96 -21.17
C ARG A 161 5.20 -17.39 -21.00
N THR A 162 4.13 -17.79 -21.69
CA THR A 162 3.60 -19.16 -21.61
C THR A 162 4.55 -20.18 -22.23
N CYS A 163 5.53 -19.74 -23.04
CA CYS A 163 6.57 -20.62 -23.57
C CYS A 163 7.37 -21.31 -22.46
N LEU A 164 7.60 -20.62 -21.34
CA LEU A 164 8.34 -21.18 -20.19
C LEU A 164 7.54 -22.26 -19.46
N ILE A 165 6.21 -22.16 -19.46
CA ILE A 165 5.32 -23.20 -18.90
C ILE A 165 5.31 -24.43 -19.81
N LYS A 166 5.34 -24.21 -21.13
CA LYS A 166 5.31 -25.27 -22.15
C LYS A 166 6.63 -26.02 -22.27
N GLN A 167 7.75 -25.40 -21.87
CA GLN A 167 9.11 -25.95 -22.02
C GLN A 167 9.95 -25.74 -20.74
N PRO A 168 9.57 -26.35 -19.61
CA PRO A 168 10.28 -26.17 -18.33
C PRO A 168 11.75 -26.62 -18.39
N GLU A 169 12.08 -27.59 -19.24
CA GLU A 169 13.44 -28.09 -19.47
C GLU A 169 14.42 -27.03 -19.99
N LEU A 170 13.93 -26.01 -20.71
CA LEU A 170 14.75 -24.92 -21.23
C LEU A 170 15.39 -24.12 -20.09
N LEU A 171 14.66 -23.93 -18.98
CA LEU A 171 15.15 -23.21 -17.81
C LEU A 171 16.23 -24.00 -17.06
N ALA A 172 16.10 -25.33 -17.04
CA ALA A 172 17.10 -26.21 -16.48
C ALA A 172 18.39 -26.19 -17.31
N GLN A 173 18.29 -26.20 -18.64
CA GLN A 173 19.45 -26.08 -19.55
C GLN A 173 20.19 -24.75 -19.39
N LEU A 174 19.45 -23.67 -19.12
CA LEU A 174 20.01 -22.34 -18.83
C LEU A 174 20.56 -22.21 -17.40
N HIS A 175 20.53 -23.29 -16.60
CA HIS A 175 20.99 -23.32 -15.21
C HIS A 175 20.33 -22.23 -14.34
N ILE A 176 19.07 -21.92 -14.61
CA ILE A 176 18.32 -20.95 -13.81
C ILE A 176 18.05 -21.55 -12.41
N PRO A 177 18.32 -20.81 -11.32
CA PRO A 177 18.07 -21.31 -9.97
C PRO A 177 16.61 -21.72 -9.73
N PRO A 178 16.33 -22.83 -9.03
CA PRO A 178 14.97 -23.35 -8.81
C PRO A 178 13.98 -22.32 -8.24
N ARG A 179 14.46 -21.48 -7.32
CA ARG A 179 13.68 -20.38 -6.71
C ARG A 179 13.03 -19.43 -7.72
N PHE A 180 13.51 -19.38 -8.97
CA PHE A 180 12.93 -18.60 -10.05
C PHE A 180 12.00 -19.43 -10.95
N THR A 181 12.39 -20.67 -11.25
CA THR A 181 11.60 -21.57 -12.12
C THR A 181 10.30 -21.99 -11.48
N GLU A 182 10.29 -22.22 -10.17
CA GLU A 182 9.09 -22.56 -9.38
C GLU A 182 7.98 -21.49 -9.46
N ARG A 183 8.31 -20.26 -9.87
CA ARG A 183 7.37 -19.14 -9.94
C ARG A 183 6.59 -19.04 -11.25
N ILE A 184 6.86 -19.93 -12.20
CA ILE A 184 6.29 -19.89 -13.56
C ILE A 184 5.00 -20.72 -13.64
N HIS A 185 4.76 -21.58 -12.65
CA HIS A 185 3.64 -22.51 -12.58
C HIS A 185 2.36 -21.90 -11.99
#